data_AF-A0A1C5S9Q8-F1
#
_entry.id   AF-A0A1C5S9Q8-F1
#
_cell.length_a   1.000
_cell.length_b   1.000
_cell.length_c   1.000
_cell.angle_alpha   90.00
_cell.angle_beta   90.00
_cell.angle_gamma   90.00
#
_symmetry.space_group_name_H-M   'P 1'
#
loop_
_entity.id
_entity.type
_entity.pdbx_description
1 polymer ?
#
loop_
_entity_poly.entity_id
_entity_poly.type
_entity_poly.pdbx_seq_one_letter_code
_entity_poly.pdbx_strand_id
1 'polypeptide(L)'
;MNTQKKKPLFLYIGIPMICLLLFLRLVLYFFKSDGFSGLSMLFPILLLCIVTFTLCSSAFFAAWVYQDCKKRREDPILWTAIVLIATPLIGLLIYFLRRPEPKKICPTCGHRISLKAKYCEECGKYVENKEDITTMSKPKTHHLKFIVTGTVSMVLILVCLAVFIVNAAAGNGINTDVTSDEKIWNLGTIQMNSNIYHNGIWKLDFKSASDGFIKEELFSIQAPKTQMLYADISCGTVPDDATLTLWLVQDEMVQSFDVTALSKPLELPLNQFKNGQLYVRLEIHGVKDVTSKIFLQ
;
A
#
# COMPACT_ATOMS: atom_id res chain seq x y z
N MET A 1 -25.93 -17.47 -42.85
CA MET A 1 -25.62 -16.08 -42.41
C MET A 1 -24.99 -16.14 -41.03
N ASN A 2 -23.68 -15.89 -40.95
CA ASN A 2 -22.87 -16.11 -39.76
C ASN A 2 -22.81 -14.79 -38.97
N THR A 3 -23.62 -14.68 -37.91
CA THR A 3 -23.58 -13.52 -37.01
C THR A 3 -22.35 -13.61 -36.12
N GLN A 4 -21.22 -13.05 -36.59
CA GLN A 4 -20.11 -12.73 -35.72
C GLN A 4 -20.59 -11.71 -34.67
N LYS A 5 -20.96 -12.19 -33.48
CA LYS A 5 -21.09 -11.37 -32.28
C LYS A 5 -19.71 -10.78 -31.96
N LYS A 6 -19.41 -9.59 -32.47
CA LYS A 6 -18.33 -8.73 -31.95
C LYS A 6 -18.67 -8.41 -30.49
N LYS A 7 -18.17 -9.22 -29.55
CA LYS A 7 -18.19 -8.90 -28.11
C LYS A 7 -17.25 -7.69 -27.85
N PRO A 8 -17.55 -6.87 -26.83
CA PRO A 8 -17.22 -5.45 -26.86
C PRO A 8 -15.77 -5.21 -26.46
N LEU A 9 -14.88 -5.10 -27.46
CA LEU A 9 -13.49 -4.66 -27.30
C LEU A 9 -13.39 -3.36 -26.47
N PHE A 10 -14.41 -2.49 -26.60
CA PHE A 10 -14.55 -1.23 -25.87
C PHE A 10 -14.67 -1.41 -24.35
N LEU A 11 -15.26 -2.51 -23.88
CA LEU A 11 -15.45 -2.79 -22.46
C LEU A 11 -14.15 -3.31 -21.81
N TYR A 12 -13.36 -4.09 -22.57
CA TYR A 12 -12.08 -4.64 -22.11
C TYR A 12 -10.94 -3.61 -22.05
N ILE A 13 -11.01 -2.53 -22.84
CA ILE A 13 -9.98 -1.47 -22.87
C ILE A 13 -10.46 -0.21 -22.12
N GLY A 14 -11.75 0.12 -22.21
CA GLY A 14 -12.31 1.32 -21.59
C GLY A 14 -12.31 1.26 -20.06
N ILE A 15 -12.67 0.11 -19.47
CA ILE A 15 -12.68 -0.05 -18.01
C ILE A 15 -11.29 0.14 -17.40
N PRO A 16 -10.21 -0.54 -17.85
CA PRO A 16 -8.89 -0.34 -17.27
C PRO A 16 -8.35 1.08 -17.51
N MET A 17 -8.70 1.72 -18.62
CA MET A 17 -8.31 3.12 -18.88
C MET A 17 -9.02 4.09 -17.92
N ILE A 18 -10.31 3.89 -17.63
CA ILE A 18 -11.04 4.67 -16.63
C ILE A 18 -10.47 4.43 -15.23
N CYS A 19 -10.19 3.18 -14.86
CA CYS A 19 -9.55 2.85 -13.58
C CYS A 19 -8.18 3.51 -13.45
N LEU A 20 -7.37 3.53 -14.52
CA LEU A 20 -6.07 4.20 -14.55
C LEU A 20 -6.22 5.71 -14.36
N LEU A 21 -7.19 6.35 -15.02
CA LEU A 21 -7.46 7.78 -14.88
C LEU A 21 -7.95 8.13 -13.47
N LEU A 22 -8.79 7.29 -12.87
CA LEU A 22 -9.23 7.45 -11.47
C LEU A 22 -8.07 7.29 -10.50
N PHE A 23 -7.21 6.28 -10.70
CA PHE A 23 -6.00 6.08 -9.91
C PHE A 23 -5.05 7.27 -10.03
N LEU A 24 -4.79 7.75 -11.25
CA LEU A 24 -3.96 8.93 -11.49
C LEU A 24 -4.56 10.17 -10.82
N ARG A 25 -5.87 10.38 -10.93
CA ARG A 25 -6.55 11.50 -10.25
C ARG A 25 -6.43 11.40 -8.73
N LEU A 26 -6.53 10.19 -8.17
CA LEU A 26 -6.40 9.95 -6.74
C LEU A 26 -4.96 10.19 -6.26
N VAL A 27 -3.98 9.74 -7.03
CA VAL A 27 -2.55 10.01 -6.79
C VAL A 27 -2.27 11.52 -6.85
N LEU A 28 -2.73 12.20 -7.90
CA LEU A 28 -2.54 13.66 -8.04
C LEU A 28 -3.27 14.45 -6.94
N TYR A 29 -4.47 14.01 -6.55
CA TYR A 29 -5.19 14.60 -5.42
C TYR A 29 -4.40 14.42 -4.12
N PHE A 30 -3.86 13.23 -3.88
CA PHE A 30 -3.05 12.92 -2.71
C PHE A 30 -1.75 13.74 -2.66
N PHE A 31 -1.09 13.94 -3.80
CA PHE A 31 0.07 14.84 -3.91
C PHE A 31 -0.29 16.32 -3.69
N LYS A 32 -1.52 16.73 -4.04
CA LYS A 32 -2.00 18.10 -3.81
C LYS A 32 -2.47 18.34 -2.37
N SER A 33 -2.83 17.30 -1.62
CA SER A 33 -3.38 17.39 -0.27
C SER A 33 -2.33 17.11 0.81
N ASP A 34 -1.21 17.87 0.87
CA ASP A 34 -0.15 17.74 1.89
C ASP A 34 0.22 16.30 2.30
N GLY A 35 0.04 15.31 1.41
CA GLY A 35 -0.27 13.94 1.84
C GLY A 35 0.91 13.23 2.49
N PHE A 36 2.10 13.52 1.98
CA PHE A 36 3.38 13.04 2.50
C PHE A 36 4.13 14.11 3.31
N SER A 37 3.47 15.20 3.73
CA SER A 37 4.09 16.16 4.65
C SER A 37 4.57 15.41 5.91
N GLY A 38 5.74 15.77 6.40
CA GLY A 38 6.40 15.06 7.48
C GLY A 38 6.92 13.65 7.14
N LEU A 39 6.92 13.24 5.87
CA LEU A 39 7.57 12.00 5.41
C LEU A 39 8.62 12.32 4.36
N SER A 40 9.79 11.71 4.52
CA SER A 40 10.83 11.71 3.50
C SER A 40 10.29 11.11 2.20
N MET A 41 10.72 11.69 1.07
CA MET A 41 10.39 11.22 -0.28
C MET A 41 10.80 9.76 -0.54
N LEU A 42 11.65 9.18 0.30
CA LEU A 42 11.99 7.76 0.26
C LEU A 42 10.76 6.85 0.36
N PHE A 43 9.83 7.11 1.29
CA PHE A 43 8.65 6.27 1.51
C PHE A 43 7.72 6.20 0.28
N PRO A 44 7.26 7.33 -0.31
CA PRO A 44 6.44 7.29 -1.50
C PRO A 44 7.16 6.66 -2.71
N ILE A 45 8.48 6.90 -2.86
CA ILE A 45 9.27 6.27 -3.93
C ILE A 45 9.30 4.75 -3.76
N LEU A 46 9.56 4.24 -2.55
CA LEU A 46 9.56 2.81 -2.27
C LEU A 46 8.20 2.18 -2.53
N LEU A 47 7.11 2.83 -2.12
CA LEU A 47 5.74 2.39 -2.38
C LEU A 47 5.44 2.31 -3.88
N LEU A 48 5.85 3.34 -4.65
CA LEU A 48 5.73 3.35 -6.10
C LEU A 48 6.51 2.19 -6.72
N CYS A 49 7.78 1.98 -6.32
CA CYS A 49 8.59 0.87 -6.79
C CYS A 49 7.94 -0.49 -6.51
N ILE A 50 7.40 -0.70 -5.31
CA ILE A 50 6.69 -1.94 -4.94
C ILE A 50 5.50 -2.18 -5.88
N VAL A 51 4.67 -1.16 -6.12
CA VAL A 51 3.53 -1.27 -7.05
C VAL A 51 3.99 -1.57 -8.47
N THR A 52 4.98 -0.83 -8.99
CA THR A 52 5.52 -1.03 -10.34
C THR A 52 6.09 -2.43 -10.51
N PHE A 53 6.94 -2.91 -9.60
CA PHE A 53 7.52 -4.23 -9.69
C PHE A 53 6.49 -5.35 -9.50
N THR A 54 5.41 -5.12 -8.73
CA THR A 54 4.30 -6.07 -8.61
C THR A 54 3.55 -6.22 -9.93
N LEU A 55 3.26 -5.10 -10.60
CA LEU A 55 2.62 -5.10 -11.92
C LEU A 55 3.53 -5.74 -12.98
N CYS A 56 4.82 -5.40 -12.99
CA CYS A 56 5.80 -6.01 -13.90
C CYS A 56 5.89 -7.53 -13.71
N SER A 57 6.03 -7.99 -12.46
CA SER A 57 6.09 -9.42 -12.13
C SER A 57 4.84 -10.16 -12.63
N SER A 58 3.66 -9.60 -12.33
CA SER A 58 2.37 -10.13 -12.79
C SER A 58 2.29 -10.23 -14.31
N ALA A 59 2.69 -9.17 -15.02
CA ALA A 59 2.65 -9.12 -16.48
C ALA A 59 3.62 -10.13 -17.12
N PHE A 60 4.83 -10.27 -16.59
CA PHE A 60 5.82 -11.22 -17.12
C PHE A 60 5.42 -12.67 -16.88
N PHE A 61 4.88 -13.00 -15.71
CA PHE A 61 4.38 -14.34 -15.42
C PHE A 61 3.14 -14.67 -16.25
N ALA A 62 2.21 -13.73 -16.39
CA ALA A 62 1.06 -13.86 -17.28
C ALA A 62 1.50 -14.08 -18.75
N ALA A 63 2.45 -13.29 -19.25
CA ALA A 63 3.00 -13.43 -20.60
C ALA A 63 3.69 -14.78 -20.80
N TRP A 64 4.41 -15.28 -19.78
CA TRP A 64 5.03 -16.59 -19.81
C TRP A 64 3.98 -17.72 -19.90
N VAL A 65 2.97 -17.70 -19.02
CA VAL A 65 1.89 -18.70 -19.01
C VAL A 65 1.13 -18.69 -20.32
N TYR A 66 0.80 -17.52 -20.86
CA TYR A 66 0.14 -17.38 -22.15
C TYR A 66 0.91 -18.10 -23.28
N GLN A 67 2.23 -17.91 -23.32
CA GLN A 67 3.08 -18.52 -24.34
C GLN A 67 3.25 -20.03 -24.14
N ASP A 68 3.39 -20.49 -22.90
CA ASP A 68 3.49 -21.93 -22.59
C ASP A 68 2.17 -22.67 -22.93
N CYS A 69 1.00 -22.07 -22.62
CA CYS A 69 -0.31 -22.60 -23.00
C CYS A 69 -0.50 -22.66 -24.52
N LYS A 70 -0.14 -21.58 -25.25
CA LYS A 70 -0.25 -21.55 -26.72
C LYS A 70 0.58 -22.66 -27.37
N LYS A 71 1.77 -22.94 -26.83
CA LYS A 71 2.62 -24.04 -27.29
C LYS A 71 2.00 -25.41 -26.99
N ARG A 72 1.36 -25.56 -25.82
CA ARG A 72 0.70 -26.80 -25.38
C ARG A 72 -0.71 -26.98 -25.97
N ARG A 73 -1.19 -26.02 -26.77
CA ARG A 73 -2.54 -25.99 -27.39
C ARG A 73 -3.67 -26.10 -26.35
N GLU A 74 -3.45 -25.55 -25.16
CA GLU A 74 -4.51 -25.30 -24.18
C GLU A 74 -5.13 -23.91 -24.38
N ASP A 75 -6.20 -23.61 -23.66
CA ASP A 75 -6.80 -22.28 -23.61
C ASP A 75 -5.84 -21.30 -22.90
N PRO A 76 -5.16 -20.41 -23.65
CA PRO A 76 -4.18 -19.52 -23.06
C PRO A 76 -4.82 -18.36 -22.31
N ILE A 77 -6.07 -18.00 -22.64
CA ILE A 77 -6.78 -16.88 -22.01
C ILE A 77 -7.22 -17.30 -20.61
N LEU A 78 -7.82 -18.48 -20.49
CA LEU A 78 -8.27 -19.01 -19.20
C LEU A 78 -7.13 -19.08 -18.18
N TRP A 79 -6.00 -19.67 -18.56
CA TRP A 79 -4.87 -19.84 -17.65
C TRP A 79 -4.18 -18.54 -17.28
N THR A 80 -4.06 -17.62 -18.22
CA THR A 80 -3.52 -16.28 -17.95
C THR A 80 -4.42 -15.53 -16.96
N ALA A 81 -5.74 -15.62 -17.12
CA ALA A 81 -6.71 -15.01 -16.21
C ALA A 81 -6.61 -15.60 -14.79
N ILE A 82 -6.47 -16.93 -14.67
CA ILE A 82 -6.25 -17.60 -13.38
C ILE A 82 -5.00 -17.05 -12.68
N VAL A 83 -3.88 -16.87 -13.42
CA VAL A 83 -2.64 -16.36 -12.82
C VAL A 83 -2.76 -14.91 -12.35
N LEU A 84 -3.50 -14.07 -13.08
CA LEU A 84 -3.73 -12.69 -12.67
C LEU A 84 -4.67 -12.58 -11.46
N ILE A 85 -5.68 -13.46 -11.36
CA ILE A 85 -6.68 -13.43 -10.28
C ILE A 85 -6.12 -14.06 -8.99
N ALA A 86 -5.45 -15.21 -9.09
CA ALA A 86 -5.05 -16.00 -7.93
C ALA A 86 -3.83 -15.44 -7.18
N THR A 87 -3.34 -14.25 -7.52
CA THR A 87 -1.98 -13.73 -7.26
C THR A 87 -0.91 -14.43 -8.10
N PRO A 88 0.18 -13.75 -8.48
CA PRO A 88 1.13 -14.30 -9.45
C PRO A 88 1.82 -15.59 -8.98
N LEU A 89 2.11 -15.71 -7.68
CA LEU A 89 2.78 -16.89 -7.11
C LEU A 89 1.85 -18.11 -7.03
N ILE A 90 0.68 -17.95 -6.42
CA ILE A 90 -0.30 -19.03 -6.29
C ILE A 90 -0.81 -19.43 -7.67
N GLY A 91 -1.06 -18.45 -8.55
CA GLY A 91 -1.44 -18.66 -9.93
C GLY A 91 -0.42 -19.49 -10.70
N LEU A 92 0.87 -19.15 -10.61
CA LEU A 92 1.93 -19.95 -11.22
C LEU A 92 2.03 -21.35 -10.61
N LEU A 93 1.88 -21.48 -9.29
CA LEU A 93 1.91 -22.78 -8.61
C LEU A 93 0.79 -23.69 -9.12
N ILE A 94 -0.45 -23.18 -9.17
CA ILE A 94 -1.62 -23.89 -9.72
C ILE A 94 -1.35 -24.28 -11.17
N TYR A 95 -0.81 -23.35 -11.96
CA TYR A 95 -0.45 -23.63 -13.36
C TYR A 95 0.56 -24.77 -13.46
N PHE A 96 1.64 -24.75 -12.67
CA PHE A 96 2.64 -25.82 -12.67
C PHE A 96 2.09 -27.17 -12.24
N LEU A 97 1.21 -27.20 -11.23
CA LEU A 97 0.58 -28.44 -10.75
C LEU A 97 -0.33 -29.08 -11.80
N ARG A 98 -1.06 -28.28 -12.58
CA ARG A 98 -1.97 -28.78 -13.62
C ARG A 98 -1.33 -28.89 -15.01
N ARG A 99 -0.15 -28.31 -15.22
CA ARG A 99 0.52 -28.20 -16.52
C ARG A 99 0.49 -29.53 -17.29
N PRO A 100 -0.22 -29.63 -18.44
CA PRO A 100 -0.37 -30.89 -19.15
C PRO A 100 0.94 -31.32 -19.79
N GLU A 101 1.17 -32.61 -19.96
CA GLU A 101 2.29 -33.10 -20.75
C GLU A 101 2.16 -32.67 -22.23
N PRO A 102 3.27 -32.33 -22.91
CA PRO A 102 3.21 -31.98 -24.32
C PRO A 102 2.78 -33.21 -25.13
N LYS A 103 1.85 -33.01 -26.07
CA LYS A 103 1.25 -34.07 -26.90
C LYS A 103 1.82 -34.04 -28.32
N LYS A 104 1.99 -35.21 -28.92
CA LYS A 104 2.31 -35.40 -30.35
C LYS A 104 1.15 -36.04 -31.11
N ILE A 105 1.16 -35.90 -32.43
CA ILE A 105 0.17 -36.53 -33.31
C ILE A 105 0.70 -37.92 -33.70
N CYS A 106 -0.14 -38.95 -33.56
CA CYS A 106 0.20 -40.30 -33.99
C CYS A 106 0.36 -40.32 -35.53
N PRO A 107 1.49 -40.78 -36.08
CA PRO A 107 1.74 -40.76 -37.51
C PRO A 107 0.81 -41.73 -38.29
N THR A 108 0.20 -42.70 -37.62
CA THR A 108 -0.68 -43.68 -38.27
C THR A 108 -2.13 -43.23 -38.31
N CYS A 109 -2.71 -42.84 -37.17
CA CYS A 109 -4.16 -42.56 -37.06
C CYS A 109 -4.48 -41.07 -36.85
N GLY A 110 -3.49 -40.22 -36.65
CA GLY A 110 -3.71 -38.80 -36.34
C GLY A 110 -4.17 -38.51 -34.90
N HIS A 111 -4.35 -39.52 -34.05
CA HIS A 111 -4.75 -39.34 -32.65
C HIS A 111 -3.67 -38.64 -31.82
N ARG A 112 -4.05 -37.84 -30.83
CA ARG A 112 -3.11 -37.10 -29.98
C ARG A 112 -2.67 -37.94 -28.80
N ILE A 113 -1.37 -38.23 -28.72
CA ILE A 113 -0.79 -39.08 -27.69
C ILE A 113 0.26 -38.32 -26.87
N SER A 114 0.52 -38.74 -25.64
CA SER A 114 1.63 -38.18 -24.84
C SER A 114 2.97 -38.41 -25.57
N LEU A 115 3.89 -37.44 -25.46
CA LEU A 115 5.26 -37.60 -25.96
C LEU A 115 5.98 -38.82 -25.35
N LYS A 116 5.57 -39.27 -24.16
CA LYS A 116 6.13 -40.45 -23.50
C LYS A 116 5.44 -41.76 -23.87
N ALA A 117 4.36 -41.72 -24.66
CA ALA A 117 3.62 -42.91 -25.04
C ALA A 117 4.45 -43.79 -26.00
N LYS A 118 4.63 -45.07 -25.66
CA LYS A 118 5.26 -46.09 -26.53
C LYS A 118 4.29 -46.66 -27.56
N TYR A 119 3.01 -46.70 -27.21
CA TYR A 119 1.93 -47.18 -28.05
C TYR A 119 0.85 -46.11 -28.16
N CYS A 120 0.16 -46.05 -29.29
CA CYS A 120 -0.99 -45.18 -29.44
C CYS A 120 -2.19 -45.74 -28.66
N GLU A 121 -2.78 -44.92 -27.78
CA GLU A 121 -3.96 -45.28 -26.98
C GLU A 121 -5.22 -45.54 -27.83
N GLU A 122 -5.25 -45.07 -29.09
CA GLU A 122 -6.39 -45.23 -29.98
C GLU A 122 -6.20 -46.39 -30.97
N CYS A 123 -5.07 -46.44 -31.70
CA CYS A 123 -4.85 -47.42 -32.76
C CYS A 123 -3.94 -48.58 -32.37
N GLY A 124 -3.41 -48.60 -31.13
CA GLY A 124 -2.54 -49.67 -30.61
C GLY A 124 -1.17 -49.78 -31.27
N LYS A 125 -0.89 -49.04 -32.36
CA LYS A 125 0.42 -49.12 -33.04
C LYS A 125 1.53 -48.55 -32.17
N TYR A 126 2.68 -49.23 -32.24
CA TYR A 126 3.92 -48.73 -31.69
C TYR A 126 4.27 -47.40 -32.36
N VAL A 127 4.63 -46.42 -31.55
CA VAL A 127 5.06 -45.12 -32.04
C VAL A 127 6.54 -45.02 -31.73
N GLU A 128 7.37 -45.03 -32.77
CA GLU A 128 8.79 -44.75 -32.65
C GLU A 128 8.96 -43.39 -31.96
N ASN A 129 9.38 -43.45 -30.70
CA ASN A 129 10.02 -42.32 -30.07
C ASN A 129 11.41 -42.29 -30.69
N LYS A 130 11.68 -41.35 -31.60
CA LYS A 130 13.07 -41.00 -31.92
C LYS A 130 13.68 -40.47 -30.62
N GLU A 131 14.25 -41.41 -29.89
CA GLU A 131 15.09 -41.20 -28.75
C GLU A 131 16.38 -40.55 -29.27
N ASP A 132 16.38 -39.22 -29.40
CA ASP A 132 17.62 -38.47 -29.21
C ASP A 132 17.98 -38.57 -27.71
N ILE A 133 18.36 -39.78 -27.26
CA ILE A 133 18.79 -40.06 -25.87
C ILE A 133 20.06 -39.28 -25.51
N THR A 134 20.85 -38.83 -26.49
CA THR A 134 21.97 -37.89 -26.27
C THR A 134 21.51 -36.46 -25.99
N THR A 135 20.23 -36.14 -26.16
CA THR A 135 19.63 -34.90 -25.69
C THR A 135 18.27 -35.15 -25.05
N MET A 136 18.24 -35.84 -23.91
CA MET A 136 17.36 -35.37 -22.84
C MET A 136 17.84 -33.98 -22.38
N SER A 137 17.84 -32.98 -23.27
CA SER A 137 17.89 -31.61 -22.82
C SER A 137 16.60 -31.45 -22.01
N LYS A 138 16.74 -31.32 -20.68
CA LYS A 138 15.68 -30.92 -19.73
C LYS A 138 14.65 -30.10 -20.50
N PRO A 139 13.33 -30.40 -20.45
CA PRO A 139 12.34 -29.69 -21.25
C PRO A 139 12.61 -28.20 -21.12
N LYS A 140 13.25 -27.61 -22.14
CA LYS A 140 13.83 -26.27 -22.00
C LYS A 140 12.63 -25.40 -21.71
N THR A 141 12.61 -24.74 -20.56
CA THR A 141 11.56 -23.78 -20.25
C THR A 141 11.66 -22.71 -21.34
N HIS A 142 10.77 -22.80 -22.31
CA HIS A 142 10.75 -21.87 -23.41
C HIS A 142 10.38 -20.51 -22.85
N HIS A 143 10.96 -19.46 -23.43
CA HIS A 143 10.78 -18.09 -22.96
C HIS A 143 11.20 -17.86 -21.49
N LEU A 144 12.29 -18.53 -21.06
CA LEU A 144 12.93 -18.37 -19.75
C LEU A 144 13.15 -16.89 -19.38
N LYS A 145 13.37 -16.01 -20.37
CA LYS A 145 13.50 -14.57 -20.16
C LYS A 145 12.31 -13.99 -19.37
N PHE A 146 11.07 -14.41 -19.64
CA PHE A 146 9.90 -13.89 -18.90
C PHE A 146 9.86 -14.38 -17.46
N ILE A 147 10.20 -15.66 -17.21
CA ILE A 147 10.34 -16.17 -15.84
C ILE A 147 11.43 -15.40 -15.11
N VAL A 148 12.62 -15.29 -15.69
CA VAL A 148 13.76 -14.61 -15.07
C VAL A 148 13.42 -13.16 -14.76
N THR A 149 12.87 -12.41 -15.71
CA THR A 149 12.48 -11.01 -15.47
C THR A 149 11.38 -10.90 -14.40
N GLY A 150 10.37 -11.77 -14.41
CA GLY A 150 9.35 -11.80 -13.36
C GLY A 150 9.94 -12.10 -11.97
N THR A 151 10.86 -13.06 -11.88
CA THR A 151 11.54 -13.42 -10.62
C THR A 151 12.45 -12.29 -10.11
N VAL A 152 13.20 -11.62 -11.00
CA VAL A 152 14.02 -10.46 -10.63
C VAL A 152 13.14 -9.34 -10.10
N SER A 153 12.02 -9.05 -10.77
CA SER A 153 11.03 -8.08 -10.30
C SER A 153 10.50 -8.43 -8.90
N MET A 154 10.26 -9.71 -8.63
CA MET A 154 9.82 -10.17 -7.31
C MET A 154 10.88 -9.99 -6.22
N VAL A 155 12.16 -10.25 -6.53
CA VAL A 155 13.27 -9.99 -5.60
C VAL A 155 13.36 -8.49 -5.28
N LEU A 156 13.20 -7.62 -6.28
CA LEU A 156 13.21 -6.17 -6.07
C LEU A 156 12.06 -5.71 -5.16
N ILE A 157 10.87 -6.31 -5.25
CA ILE A 157 9.77 -6.05 -4.30
C ILE A 157 10.22 -6.33 -2.87
N LEU A 158 10.85 -7.49 -2.63
CA LEU A 158 11.29 -7.88 -1.29
C LEU A 158 12.37 -6.93 -0.75
N VAL A 159 13.29 -6.48 -1.60
CA VAL A 159 14.30 -5.49 -1.23
C VAL A 159 13.65 -4.16 -0.87
N CYS A 160 12.74 -3.65 -1.70
CA CYS A 160 12.01 -2.39 -1.41
C CYS A 160 11.20 -2.49 -0.11
N LEU A 161 10.53 -3.63 0.14
CA LEU A 161 9.79 -3.88 1.38
C LEU A 161 10.72 -3.91 2.59
N ALA A 162 11.86 -4.60 2.50
CA ALA A 162 12.82 -4.64 3.60
C ALA A 162 13.36 -3.23 3.92
N VAL A 163 13.74 -2.45 2.91
CA VAL A 163 14.19 -1.07 3.09
C VAL A 163 13.09 -0.20 3.70
N PHE A 164 11.85 -0.33 3.23
CA PHE A 164 10.70 0.38 3.78
C PHE A 164 10.52 0.08 5.27
N ILE A 165 10.50 -1.21 5.64
CA ILE A 165 10.29 -1.66 7.02
C ILE A 165 11.42 -1.17 7.93
N VAL A 166 12.68 -1.29 7.50
CA VAL A 166 13.83 -0.85 8.30
C VAL A 166 13.79 0.65 8.55
N ASN A 167 13.51 1.47 7.54
CA ASN A 167 13.43 2.93 7.71
C ASN A 167 12.23 3.33 8.56
N ALA A 168 11.06 2.70 8.35
CA ALA A 168 9.87 2.96 9.17
C ALA A 168 10.11 2.61 10.64
N ALA A 169 10.70 1.44 10.92
CA ALA A 169 11.00 1.00 12.28
C ALA A 169 12.06 1.86 12.98
N ALA A 170 13.05 2.36 12.22
CA ALA A 170 14.06 3.27 12.74
C ALA A 170 13.55 4.72 12.93
N GLY A 171 12.36 5.06 12.42
CA GLY A 171 11.89 6.45 12.35
C GLY A 171 12.64 7.32 11.35
N ASN A 172 13.48 6.72 10.48
CA ASN A 172 14.31 7.47 9.55
C ASN A 172 13.46 8.11 8.47
N GLY A 173 13.52 9.45 8.40
CA GLY A 173 12.73 10.23 7.45
C GLY A 173 11.25 10.31 7.83
N ILE A 174 10.90 10.11 9.09
CA ILE A 174 9.58 10.37 9.64
C ILE A 174 9.70 11.60 10.55
N ASN A 175 8.89 12.62 10.30
CA ASN A 175 8.83 13.81 11.12
C ASN A 175 8.10 13.49 12.43
N THR A 176 8.86 13.47 13.51
CA THR A 176 8.38 13.30 14.88
C THR A 176 8.61 14.55 15.72
N ASP A 177 9.07 15.64 15.10
CA ASP A 177 9.41 16.87 15.81
C ASP A 177 8.15 17.66 16.12
N VAL A 178 7.79 17.74 17.40
CA VAL A 178 6.62 18.47 17.91
C VAL A 178 6.62 19.96 17.53
N THR A 179 7.78 20.51 17.19
CA THR A 179 7.96 21.93 16.85
C THR A 179 7.91 22.21 15.35
N SER A 180 7.86 21.17 14.50
CA SER A 180 7.86 21.32 13.04
C SER A 180 6.57 21.93 12.51
N ASP A 181 6.66 22.79 11.50
CA ASP A 181 5.51 23.34 10.76
C ASP A 181 4.91 22.37 9.74
N GLU A 182 5.42 21.14 9.65
CA GLU A 182 4.86 20.06 8.86
C GLU A 182 4.05 19.09 9.73
N LYS A 183 3.27 18.24 9.07
CA LYS A 183 2.54 17.13 9.70
C LYS A 183 3.47 16.21 10.49
N ILE A 184 2.98 15.69 11.61
CA ILE A 184 3.72 14.74 12.46
C ILE A 184 3.18 13.32 12.31
N TRP A 185 4.10 12.36 12.37
CA TRP A 185 3.79 10.94 12.33
C TRP A 185 4.31 10.26 13.60
N ASN A 186 3.43 9.53 14.29
CA ASN A 186 3.78 8.86 15.53
C ASN A 186 4.30 7.45 15.28
N LEU A 187 5.38 7.09 16.00
CA LEU A 187 5.88 5.70 16.08
C LEU A 187 5.18 4.88 17.17
N GLY A 188 4.55 5.58 18.13
CA GLY A 188 3.81 4.98 19.23
C GLY A 188 2.37 4.62 18.89
N THR A 189 1.65 4.14 19.90
CA THR A 189 0.22 3.81 19.79
C THR A 189 -0.60 4.59 20.82
N ILE A 190 -1.87 4.80 20.52
CA ILE A 190 -2.85 5.38 21.45
C ILE A 190 -4.00 4.40 21.61
N GLN A 191 -4.48 4.21 22.84
CA GLN A 191 -5.50 3.23 23.18
C GLN A 191 -6.83 3.89 23.52
N MET A 192 -7.91 3.25 23.04
CA MET A 192 -9.31 3.66 23.30
C MET A 192 -9.53 5.15 23.02
N ASN A 193 -9.02 5.64 21.89
CA ASN A 193 -9.14 7.05 21.55
C ASN A 193 -10.43 7.36 20.77
N SER A 194 -11.01 8.51 21.06
CA SER A 194 -12.04 9.18 20.27
C SER A 194 -11.48 10.52 19.84
N ASN A 195 -11.41 10.77 18.53
CA ASN A 195 -10.91 12.04 17.97
C ASN A 195 -11.96 12.62 17.04
N ILE A 196 -12.53 13.76 17.41
CA ILE A 196 -13.62 14.42 16.68
C ILE A 196 -13.29 15.89 16.54
N TYR A 197 -13.12 16.35 15.30
CA TYR A 197 -13.07 17.76 14.97
C TYR A 197 -14.34 18.15 14.20
N HIS A 198 -15.17 18.98 14.81
CA HIS A 198 -16.44 19.39 14.21
C HIS A 198 -16.83 20.81 14.67
N ASN A 199 -17.26 21.65 13.72
CA ASN A 199 -17.62 23.05 13.97
C ASN A 199 -16.54 23.85 14.71
N GLY A 200 -15.25 23.64 14.38
CA GLY A 200 -14.13 24.34 15.02
C GLY A 200 -13.83 23.88 16.46
N ILE A 201 -14.48 22.82 16.93
CA ILE A 201 -14.24 22.21 18.23
C ILE A 201 -13.53 20.89 18.02
N TRP A 202 -12.34 20.78 18.57
CA TRP A 202 -11.56 19.57 18.67
C TRP A 202 -11.84 18.89 20.00
N LYS A 203 -12.39 17.67 19.94
CA LYS A 203 -12.58 16.80 21.09
C LYS A 203 -11.69 15.59 20.94
N LEU A 204 -10.84 15.35 21.94
CA LEU A 204 -10.00 14.17 22.01
C LEU A 204 -10.18 13.53 23.39
N ASP A 205 -10.58 12.26 23.37
CA ASP A 205 -10.64 11.40 24.54
C ASP A 205 -9.72 10.21 24.31
N PHE A 206 -8.96 9.77 25.31
CA PHE A 206 -8.18 8.54 25.23
C PHE A 206 -7.88 7.95 26.61
N LYS A 207 -7.61 6.63 26.64
CA LYS A 207 -7.29 5.94 27.89
C LYS A 207 -5.81 6.00 28.24
N SER A 208 -4.94 5.76 27.26
CA SER A 208 -3.49 5.81 27.42
C SER A 208 -2.81 5.96 26.06
N ALA A 209 -1.56 6.43 26.06
CA ALA A 209 -0.72 6.47 24.87
C ALA A 209 0.70 6.00 25.18
N SER A 210 1.45 5.64 24.14
CA SER A 210 2.91 5.52 24.22
C SER A 210 3.52 6.85 24.67
N ASP A 211 4.67 6.79 25.32
CA ASP A 211 5.39 7.98 25.76
C ASP A 211 5.85 8.83 24.55
N GLY A 212 5.68 10.15 24.64
CA GLY A 212 5.96 11.08 23.53
C GLY A 212 4.95 11.00 22.38
N PHE A 213 3.77 10.40 22.57
CA PHE A 213 2.75 10.36 21.53
C PHE A 213 2.13 11.75 21.34
N ILE A 214 2.05 12.21 20.09
CA ILE A 214 1.53 13.52 19.73
C ILE A 214 0.19 13.38 18.99
N LYS A 215 -0.85 14.03 19.47
CA LYS A 215 -2.07 14.25 18.69
C LYS A 215 -2.09 15.67 18.16
N GLU A 216 -2.41 15.85 16.90
CA GLU A 216 -2.49 17.17 16.27
C GLU A 216 -3.82 17.37 15.54
N GLU A 217 -4.24 18.62 15.46
CA GLU A 217 -5.36 19.07 14.65
C GLU A 217 -5.02 20.45 14.07
N LEU A 218 -5.54 20.74 12.86
CA LEU A 218 -5.25 21.98 12.15
C LEU A 218 -6.40 22.98 12.32
N PHE A 219 -6.09 24.11 12.94
CA PHE A 219 -7.04 25.18 13.18
C PHE A 219 -6.82 26.33 12.19
N SER A 220 -7.92 26.91 11.67
CA SER A 220 -7.85 28.08 10.80
C SER A 220 -8.11 29.37 11.59
N ILE A 221 -7.09 30.20 11.71
CA ILE A 221 -7.14 31.52 12.36
C ILE A 221 -7.48 32.57 11.31
N GLN A 222 -8.48 33.43 11.56
CA GLN A 222 -8.85 34.53 10.66
C GLN A 222 -8.52 35.90 11.23
N ALA A 223 -8.63 36.07 12.56
CA ALA A 223 -8.46 37.34 13.26
C ALA A 223 -7.60 37.15 14.53
N PRO A 224 -6.28 36.91 14.40
CA PRO A 224 -5.41 36.52 15.52
C PRO A 224 -5.38 37.53 16.67
N LYS A 225 -5.63 38.82 16.39
CA LYS A 225 -5.61 39.88 17.41
C LYS A 225 -6.82 39.85 18.35
N THR A 226 -7.91 39.21 17.96
CA THR A 226 -9.16 39.15 18.73
C THR A 226 -9.55 37.73 19.11
N GLN A 227 -9.03 36.73 18.40
CA GLN A 227 -9.30 35.32 18.68
C GLN A 227 -8.44 34.80 19.83
N MET A 228 -9.06 33.95 20.63
CA MET A 228 -8.44 33.23 21.75
C MET A 228 -8.58 31.73 21.50
N LEU A 229 -7.57 30.97 21.90
CA LEU A 229 -7.66 29.52 22.00
C LEU A 229 -8.11 29.13 23.40
N TYR A 230 -9.16 28.32 23.47
CA TYR A 230 -9.70 27.76 24.69
C TYR A 230 -9.38 26.27 24.73
N ALA A 231 -8.75 25.82 25.80
CA ALA A 231 -8.43 24.42 26.03
C ALA A 231 -8.95 23.98 27.41
N ASP A 232 -10.00 23.16 27.40
CA ASP A 232 -10.53 22.48 28.58
C ASP A 232 -10.06 21.02 28.54
N ILE A 233 -9.12 20.69 29.42
CA ILE A 233 -8.41 19.40 29.41
C ILE A 233 -8.39 18.86 30.83
N SER A 234 -8.75 17.59 30.98
CA SER A 234 -8.66 16.88 32.25
C SER A 234 -7.99 15.53 32.07
N CYS A 235 -7.12 15.18 33.02
CA CYS A 235 -6.45 13.89 33.10
C CYS A 235 -7.00 13.13 34.31
N GLY A 236 -7.53 11.93 34.12
CA GLY A 236 -8.05 11.11 35.21
C GLY A 236 -6.96 10.53 36.10
N THR A 237 -5.87 10.03 35.49
CA THR A 237 -4.71 9.52 36.23
C THR A 237 -3.43 10.18 35.72
N VAL A 238 -2.66 10.77 36.63
CA VAL A 238 -1.36 11.39 36.36
C VAL A 238 -0.30 10.68 37.22
N PRO A 239 0.43 9.70 36.67
CA PRO A 239 1.58 9.09 37.35
C PRO A 239 2.67 10.12 37.67
N ASP A 240 3.59 9.77 38.58
CA ASP A 240 4.79 10.58 38.83
C ASP A 240 5.59 10.74 37.52
N ASP A 241 6.09 11.95 37.25
CA ASP A 241 6.77 12.38 36.02
C ASP A 241 5.92 12.40 34.73
N ALA A 242 4.61 12.13 34.82
CA ALA A 242 3.72 12.24 33.66
C ALA A 242 3.42 13.71 33.32
N THR A 243 3.45 14.03 32.03
CA THR A 243 3.15 15.37 31.52
C THR A 243 2.24 15.31 30.30
N LEU A 244 1.43 16.36 30.14
CA LEU A 244 0.66 16.62 28.94
C LEU A 244 0.93 18.06 28.51
N THR A 245 1.52 18.22 27.34
CA THR A 245 1.95 19.52 26.82
C THR A 245 1.12 19.91 25.62
N LEU A 246 0.51 21.10 25.67
CA LEU A 246 -0.17 21.73 24.54
C LEU A 246 0.84 22.57 23.75
N TRP A 247 0.97 22.29 22.46
CA TRP A 247 1.83 23.02 21.54
C TRP A 247 1.02 23.76 20.49
N LEU A 248 1.41 25.00 20.23
CA LEU A 248 0.89 25.84 19.15
C LEU A 248 2.03 26.12 18.18
N VAL A 249 1.88 25.68 16.93
CA VAL A 249 2.95 25.75 15.92
C VAL A 249 2.43 26.36 14.61
N GLN A 250 3.08 27.43 14.15
CA GLN A 250 2.83 28.06 12.86
C GLN A 250 4.12 28.68 12.32
N ASP A 251 4.58 28.23 11.16
CA ASP A 251 5.89 28.58 10.61
C ASP A 251 6.99 28.38 11.68
N GLU A 252 7.82 29.41 11.93
CA GLU A 252 8.86 29.42 12.97
C GLU A 252 8.32 29.72 14.38
N MET A 253 7.02 30.05 14.51
CA MET A 253 6.43 30.41 15.80
C MET A 253 5.95 29.16 16.54
N VAL A 254 6.56 28.90 17.69
CA VAL A 254 6.28 27.75 18.55
C VAL A 254 6.02 28.22 19.98
N GLN A 255 4.91 27.78 20.56
CA GLN A 255 4.60 27.96 21.98
C GLN A 255 4.19 26.64 22.61
N SER A 256 4.58 26.42 23.86
CA SER A 256 4.25 25.21 24.64
C SER A 256 3.67 25.58 26.00
N PHE A 257 2.67 24.82 26.44
CA PHE A 257 2.00 25.02 27.73
C PHE A 257 1.79 23.68 28.43
N ASP A 258 2.16 23.59 29.70
CA ASP A 258 1.83 22.44 30.53
C ASP A 258 0.33 22.46 30.86
N VAL A 259 -0.38 21.42 30.42
CA VAL A 259 -1.83 21.24 30.60
C VAL A 259 -2.14 19.97 31.40
N THR A 260 -1.15 19.41 32.09
CA THR A 260 -1.28 18.16 32.86
C THR A 260 -2.35 18.25 33.95
N ALA A 261 -2.39 19.37 34.68
CA ALA A 261 -3.28 19.59 35.81
C ALA A 261 -3.88 21.01 35.81
N LEU A 262 -4.79 21.27 34.86
CA LEU A 262 -5.51 22.53 34.79
C LEU A 262 -6.59 22.63 35.88
N SER A 263 -6.58 23.72 36.66
CA SER A 263 -7.65 24.02 37.63
C SER A 263 -8.85 24.73 36.99
N LYS A 264 -8.62 25.38 35.86
CA LYS A 264 -9.63 26.06 35.02
C LYS A 264 -9.22 25.93 33.55
N PRO A 265 -10.16 26.05 32.60
CA PRO A 265 -9.82 26.06 31.18
C PRO A 265 -8.70 27.07 30.88
N LEU A 266 -7.76 26.66 30.04
CA LEU A 266 -6.66 27.49 29.58
C LEU A 266 -7.17 28.41 28.47
N GLU A 267 -6.89 29.70 28.58
CA GLU A 267 -7.26 30.73 27.60
C GLU A 267 -5.99 31.41 27.09
N LEU A 268 -5.74 31.31 25.78
CA LEU A 268 -4.51 31.81 25.16
C LEU A 268 -4.82 32.83 24.06
N PRO A 269 -4.32 34.08 24.15
CA PRO A 269 -4.44 35.04 23.06
C PRO A 269 -3.58 34.62 21.87
N LEU A 270 -4.14 34.68 20.66
CA LEU A 270 -3.43 34.32 19.43
C LEU A 270 -2.73 35.51 18.76
N ASN A 271 -2.50 36.59 19.50
CA ASN A 271 -1.99 37.87 19.00
C ASN A 271 -0.59 37.79 18.37
N GLN A 272 0.20 36.77 18.72
CA GLN A 272 1.52 36.53 18.14
C GLN A 272 1.42 35.80 16.79
N PHE A 273 0.35 35.04 16.56
CA PHE A 273 0.16 34.24 15.35
C PHE A 273 -0.40 35.07 14.18
N LYS A 274 -0.30 34.52 12.98
CA LYS A 274 -0.78 35.10 11.72
C LYS A 274 -2.11 34.46 11.31
N ASN A 275 -2.81 35.13 10.40
CA ASN A 275 -3.96 34.56 9.70
C ASN A 275 -3.48 33.38 8.83
N GLY A 276 -4.15 32.23 8.95
CA GLY A 276 -3.74 31.00 8.29
C GLY A 276 -4.01 29.76 9.13
N GLN A 277 -3.26 28.70 8.86
CA GLN A 277 -3.35 27.44 9.58
C GLN A 277 -2.43 27.46 10.81
N LEU A 278 -2.91 26.90 11.92
CA LEU A 278 -2.19 26.72 13.17
C LEU A 278 -2.28 25.24 13.56
N TYR A 279 -1.13 24.60 13.73
CA TYR A 279 -1.08 23.28 14.33
C TYR A 279 -1.29 23.41 15.84
N VAL A 280 -2.32 22.75 16.34
CA VAL A 280 -2.57 22.60 17.77
C VAL A 280 -2.29 21.15 18.12
N ARG A 281 -1.33 20.92 19.00
CA ARG A 281 -0.83 19.58 19.31
C ARG A 281 -0.86 19.29 20.80
N LEU A 282 -1.12 18.04 21.15
CA LEU A 282 -1.03 17.49 22.50
C LEU A 282 0.06 16.42 22.50
N GLU A 283 1.16 16.71 23.18
CA GLU A 283 2.25 15.77 23.43
C GLU A 283 2.03 15.08 24.77
N ILE A 284 1.97 13.75 24.74
CA ILE A 284 1.49 12.91 25.83
C ILE A 284 2.65 12.10 26.41
N HIS A 285 2.94 12.32 27.69
CA HIS A 285 3.90 11.53 28.47
C HIS A 285 3.20 10.92 29.68
N GLY A 286 2.89 9.62 29.62
CA GLY A 286 2.41 8.84 30.77
C GLY A 286 1.00 9.12 31.31
N VAL A 287 0.35 10.24 30.97
CA VAL A 287 -1.02 10.58 31.45
C VAL A 287 -2.07 9.61 30.90
N LYS A 288 -3.15 9.39 31.67
CA LYS A 288 -4.22 8.45 31.34
C LYS A 288 -5.60 9.03 31.61
N ASP A 289 -6.59 8.42 30.96
CA ASP A 289 -8.00 8.79 31.03
C ASP A 289 -8.19 10.28 30.75
N VAL A 290 -7.67 10.73 29.60
CA VAL A 290 -7.66 12.13 29.22
C VAL A 290 -8.90 12.45 28.39
N THR A 291 -9.55 13.55 28.74
CA THR A 291 -10.62 14.18 27.96
C THR A 291 -10.24 15.62 27.69
N SER A 292 -10.34 16.03 26.43
CA SER A 292 -10.01 17.38 26.00
C SER A 292 -11.06 17.96 25.05
N LYS A 293 -11.28 19.26 25.18
CA LYS A 293 -12.09 20.07 24.29
C LYS A 293 -11.36 21.37 24.02
N ILE A 294 -10.88 21.52 22.79
CA ILE A 294 -10.09 22.67 22.35
C ILE A 294 -10.82 23.37 21.20
N PHE A 295 -10.93 24.69 21.24
CA PHE A 295 -11.60 25.47 20.20
C PHE A 295 -11.09 26.91 20.13
N LEU A 296 -11.34 27.57 19.01
CA LEU A 296 -11.09 29.01 18.84
C LEU A 296 -12.37 29.81 19.03
N GLN A 297 -12.26 30.96 19.68
CA GLN A 297 -13.36 31.91 19.89
C GLN A 297 -12.90 33.34 19.61
#